data_AF-A0A819J8P9-F1
#
_entry.id   AF-A0A819J8P9-F1
#
_cell.length_a   1.000
_cell.length_b   1.000
_cell.length_c   1.000
_cell.angle_alpha   90.00
_cell.angle_beta   90.00
_cell.angle_gamma   90.00
#
_symmetry.space_group_name_H-M   'P 1'
#
loop_
_entity.id
_entity.type
_entity.pdbx_description
1 polymer ?
#
loop_
_entity_poly.entity_id
_entity_poly.type
_entity_poly.pdbx_seq_one_letter_code
_entity_poly.pdbx_strand_id
1 'polypeptide(L)'
;VGAHFNIIRFGSNFDILFKNETLTAVYDEQTAKEAEKLTRSMQADFGGTELLEPLKHLKDHPPIKDRSRQIFLLTDGEISNTNEVTNEYEIFKRGSMRIPHIIPVHEVSIKI
;
A
#
# COMPACT_ATOMS: atom_id res chain seq x y z
N VAL A 1 -20.23 -0.54 11.10
CA VAL A 1 -19.30 -0.53 9.94
C VAL A 1 -17.89 -0.32 10.48
N GLY A 2 -16.97 -1.25 10.24
CA GLY A 2 -15.55 -1.12 10.60
C GLY A 2 -14.67 -0.88 9.38
N ALA A 3 -13.57 -0.15 9.54
CA ALA A 3 -12.56 0.05 8.50
C ALA A 3 -11.81 -1.25 8.21
N HIS A 4 -11.20 -1.34 7.03
CA HIS A 4 -10.26 -2.41 6.69
C HIS A 4 -8.98 -1.78 6.19
N PHE A 5 -7.84 -2.43 6.43
CA PHE A 5 -6.55 -1.91 6.01
C PHE A 5 -5.54 -3.02 5.74
N ASN A 6 -4.40 -2.63 5.19
CA ASN A 6 -3.20 -3.46 5.05
C ASN A 6 -1.97 -2.54 4.97
N ILE A 7 -0.78 -3.11 5.20
CA ILE A 7 0.50 -2.44 4.97
C ILE A 7 1.24 -3.25 3.91
N ILE A 8 1.64 -2.58 2.84
CA ILE A 8 2.46 -3.14 1.77
C ILE A 8 3.81 -2.44 1.80
N ARG A 9 4.87 -3.22 2.00
CA ARG A 9 6.26 -2.77 1.84
C ARG A 9 6.69 -3.03 0.41
N PHE A 10 7.41 -2.11 -0.19
CA PHE A 10 7.84 -2.22 -1.58
C PHE A 10 9.28 -1.75 -1.74
N GLY A 11 9.90 -2.26 -2.79
CA GLY A 11 11.24 -1.92 -3.27
C GLY A 11 11.55 -2.78 -4.49
N SER A 12 12.74 -3.36 -4.62
CA SER A 12 13.02 -4.37 -5.65
C SER A 12 12.14 -5.62 -5.55
N ASN A 13 11.54 -5.86 -4.39
CA ASN A 13 10.49 -6.85 -4.17
C ASN A 13 9.39 -6.22 -3.30
N PHE A 14 8.30 -6.93 -3.02
CA PHE A 14 7.25 -6.41 -2.13
C PHE A 14 6.73 -7.47 -1.15
N ASP A 15 6.17 -7.01 -0.04
CA ASP A 15 5.58 -7.87 0.98
C ASP A 15 4.33 -7.23 1.59
N ILE A 16 3.41 -8.08 2.01
CA ILE A 16 2.06 -7.70 2.42
C ILE A 16 1.82 -8.24 3.82
N LEU A 17 1.37 -7.37 4.73
CA LEU A 17 1.12 -7.76 6.12
C LEU A 17 -0.01 -8.80 6.21
N PHE A 18 -1.18 -8.52 5.64
CA PHE A 18 -2.32 -9.44 5.66
C PHE A 18 -2.46 -10.17 4.31
N LYS A 19 -2.15 -11.48 4.31
CA LYS A 19 -2.21 -12.36 3.12
C LYS A 19 -3.51 -13.16 3.08
N ASN A 20 -4.65 -12.49 3.23
CA ASN A 20 -5.98 -13.09 3.21
C ASN A 20 -6.69 -12.89 1.85
N GLU A 21 -7.85 -13.54 1.67
CA GLU A 21 -8.61 -13.51 0.41
C GLU A 21 -9.02 -12.11 -0.04
N THR A 22 -9.27 -11.18 0.89
CA THR A 22 -9.72 -9.81 0.58
C THR A 22 -8.57 -8.80 0.53
N LEU A 23 -7.33 -9.27 0.68
CA LEU A 23 -6.10 -8.47 0.78
C LEU A 23 -6.14 -7.36 1.85
N THR A 24 -7.08 -7.43 2.80
CA THR A 24 -7.26 -6.44 3.86
C THR A 24 -7.83 -7.09 5.10
N ALA A 25 -7.47 -6.59 6.28
CA ALA A 25 -8.04 -7.07 7.55
C ALA A 25 -8.91 -5.98 8.18
N VAL A 26 -9.89 -6.39 8.99
CA VAL A 26 -10.69 -5.47 9.81
C VAL A 26 -9.75 -4.70 10.73
N TYR A 27 -9.95 -3.40 10.87
CA TYR A 27 -9.25 -2.62 11.88
C TYR A 27 -9.81 -2.94 13.27
N ASP A 28 -9.00 -3.61 14.08
CA ASP A 28 -9.27 -3.94 15.48
C ASP A 28 -7.96 -3.93 16.29
N GLU A 29 -8.04 -4.23 17.59
CA GLU A 29 -6.87 -4.20 18.48
C GLU A 29 -5.79 -5.20 18.07
N GLN A 30 -6.16 -6.37 17.56
CA GLN A 30 -5.20 -7.40 17.16
C GLN A 30 -4.47 -6.98 15.89
N THR A 31 -5.21 -6.60 14.85
CA THR A 31 -4.62 -6.20 13.56
C THR A 31 -3.81 -4.91 13.69
N ALA A 32 -4.22 -3.99 14.58
CA ALA A 32 -3.45 -2.80 14.91
C ALA A 32 -2.10 -3.16 15.57
N LYS A 33 -2.07 -4.10 16.53
CA LYS A 33 -0.82 -4.56 17.16
C LYS A 33 0.12 -5.24 16.17
N GLU A 34 -0.40 -6.03 15.23
CA GLU A 34 0.39 -6.65 14.17
C GLU A 34 1.03 -5.60 13.25
N ALA A 35 0.24 -4.59 12.87
CA ALA A 35 0.72 -3.46 12.08
C ALA A 35 1.78 -2.63 12.81
N GLU A 36 1.55 -2.32 14.08
CA GLU A 36 2.52 -1.62 14.92
C GLU A 36 3.83 -2.38 15.03
N LYS A 37 3.78 -3.70 15.24
CA LYS A 37 4.97 -4.55 15.30
C LYS A 37 5.75 -4.49 13.99
N LEU A 38 5.09 -4.59 12.85
CA LEU A 38 5.72 -4.45 11.54
C LEU A 38 6.42 -3.09 11.42
N THR A 39 5.69 -1.99 11.66
CA THR A 39 6.21 -0.62 11.55
C THR A 39 7.41 -0.36 12.45
N ARG A 40 7.42 -0.87 13.69
CA ARG A 40 8.56 -0.74 14.61
C ARG A 40 9.81 -1.48 14.16
N SER A 41 9.65 -2.58 13.40
CA SER A 41 10.75 -3.39 12.88
C SER A 41 11.19 -3.02 11.46
N MET A 42 10.50 -2.07 10.82
CA MET A 42 10.69 -1.76 9.41
C MET A 42 12.06 -1.10 9.16
N GLN A 43 12.76 -1.56 8.14
CA GLN A 43 14.02 -1.00 7.67
C GLN A 43 13.94 -0.75 6.16
N ALA A 44 14.87 0.04 5.61
CA ALA A 44 15.00 0.26 4.17
C ALA A 44 15.77 -0.91 3.52
N ASP A 45 15.28 -2.14 3.71
CA ASP A 45 15.96 -3.39 3.32
C ASP A 45 15.35 -4.05 2.06
N PHE A 46 14.42 -3.35 1.39
CA PHE A 46 13.71 -3.88 0.21
C PHE A 46 14.41 -3.57 -1.13
N GLY A 47 15.59 -2.94 -1.12
CA GLY A 47 16.36 -2.62 -2.31
C GLY A 47 15.96 -1.29 -2.96
N GLY A 48 15.80 -1.28 -4.29
CA GLY A 48 15.41 -0.09 -5.07
C GLY A 48 13.97 0.34 -4.82
N THR A 49 13.37 1.14 -5.72
CA THR A 49 12.02 1.72 -5.51
C THR A 49 11.06 1.34 -6.64
N GLU A 50 10.66 0.06 -6.70
CA GLU A 50 9.76 -0.44 -7.74
C GLU A 50 8.31 -0.56 -7.25
N LEU A 51 7.41 0.25 -7.84
CA LEU A 51 6.00 0.29 -7.43
C LEU A 51 5.08 -0.58 -8.32
N LEU A 52 5.55 -0.98 -9.50
CA LEU A 52 4.71 -1.66 -10.50
C LEU A 52 4.12 -2.99 -10.00
N GLU A 53 4.93 -3.86 -9.40
CA GLU A 53 4.47 -5.17 -8.94
C GLU A 53 3.44 -5.09 -7.78
N PRO A 54 3.65 -4.26 -6.73
CA PRO A 54 2.60 -3.96 -5.75
C PRO A 54 1.29 -3.49 -6.37
N LEU A 55 1.37 -2.62 -7.38
CA LEU A 55 0.18 -2.11 -8.07
C LEU A 55 -0.53 -3.25 -8.82
N LYS A 56 0.16 -4.01 -9.67
CA LYS A 56 -0.45 -5.17 -10.36
C LYS A 56 -1.14 -6.12 -9.37
N HIS A 57 -0.49 -6.42 -8.24
CA HIS A 57 -1.08 -7.26 -7.21
C HIS A 57 -2.39 -6.69 -6.64
N LEU A 58 -2.46 -5.37 -6.42
CA LEU A 58 -3.70 -4.70 -5.98
C LEU A 58 -4.81 -4.73 -7.04
N LYS A 59 -4.47 -4.77 -8.33
CA LYS A 59 -5.44 -4.88 -9.43
C LYS A 59 -6.14 -6.24 -9.43
N ASP A 60 -5.35 -7.30 -9.22
CA ASP A 60 -5.84 -8.68 -9.23
C ASP A 60 -6.69 -9.01 -7.99
N HIS A 61 -6.62 -8.17 -6.95
CA HIS A 61 -7.41 -8.27 -5.74
C HIS A 61 -8.29 -7.04 -5.58
N PRO A 62 -9.48 -6.98 -6.21
CA PRO A 62 -10.37 -5.82 -6.12
C PRO A 62 -10.87 -5.57 -4.69
N PRO A 63 -11.32 -4.34 -4.36
CA PRO A 63 -11.89 -4.06 -3.04
C PRO A 63 -13.12 -4.91 -2.77
N ILE A 64 -13.37 -5.19 -1.48
CA ILE A 64 -14.61 -5.80 -1.01
C ILE A 64 -15.81 -5.00 -1.56
N LYS A 65 -16.85 -5.71 -2.01
CA LYS A 65 -18.06 -5.13 -2.59
C LYS A 65 -18.59 -3.99 -1.69
N ASP A 66 -19.00 -2.90 -2.34
CA ASP A 66 -19.56 -1.70 -1.70
C ASP A 66 -18.57 -0.94 -0.78
N ARG A 67 -17.26 -1.19 -0.93
CA ARG A 67 -16.20 -0.43 -0.25
C ARG A 67 -15.24 0.22 -1.25
N SER A 68 -14.86 1.47 -0.99
CA SER A 68 -13.80 2.14 -1.73
C SER A 68 -12.43 1.83 -1.14
N ARG A 69 -11.44 1.53 -1.99
CA ARG A 69 -10.02 1.44 -1.59
C ARG A 69 -9.34 2.79 -1.77
N GLN A 70 -8.65 3.24 -0.72
CA GLN A 70 -7.73 4.38 -0.75
C GLN A 70 -6.32 3.85 -0.54
N ILE A 71 -5.38 4.31 -1.35
CA ILE A 71 -3.96 3.97 -1.24
C ILE A 71 -3.24 5.21 -0.72
N PHE A 72 -2.38 5.03 0.28
CA PHE A 72 -1.46 6.06 0.75
C PHE A 72 -0.05 5.57 0.44
N LEU A 73 0.68 6.34 -0.36
CA LEU A 73 2.05 6.01 -0.76
C LEU A 73 3.01 6.85 0.09
N LEU A 74 3.80 6.19 0.93
CA LEU A 74 4.84 6.81 1.73
C LEU A 74 6.20 6.54 1.07
N THR A 75 6.86 7.59 0.59
CA THR A 75 8.17 7.52 -0.07
C THR A 75 8.92 8.84 0.12
N ASP A 76 10.24 8.79 0.10
CA ASP A 76 11.14 9.94 0.26
C ASP A 76 11.41 10.68 -1.06
N GLY A 77 10.92 10.17 -2.20
CA GLY A 77 10.73 10.98 -3.40
C GLY A 77 11.25 10.40 -4.72
N GLU A 78 11.92 9.26 -4.73
CA GLU A 78 12.44 8.66 -5.98
C GLU A 78 11.76 7.33 -6.32
N ILE A 79 10.95 7.32 -7.39
CA ILE A 79 10.39 6.11 -8.01
C ILE A 79 11.17 5.82 -9.29
N SER A 80 11.84 4.66 -9.35
CA SER A 80 12.74 4.30 -10.46
C SER A 80 12.00 3.94 -11.76
N ASN A 81 10.73 3.52 -11.71
CA ASN A 81 9.94 3.06 -12.86
C ASN A 81 8.76 3.98 -13.23
N THR A 82 8.98 5.29 -13.17
CA THR A 82 7.94 6.33 -13.31
C THR A 82 7.08 6.21 -14.57
N ASN A 83 7.66 5.81 -15.72
CA ASN A 83 6.92 5.66 -16.99
C ASN A 83 5.91 4.51 -16.97
N GLU A 84 6.30 3.35 -16.44
CA GLU A 84 5.45 2.15 -16.39
C GLU A 84 4.36 2.30 -15.33
N VAL A 85 4.73 2.88 -14.19
CA VAL A 85 3.78 3.24 -13.13
C VAL A 85 2.72 4.20 -13.66
N THR A 86 3.08 5.18 -14.51
CA THR A 86 2.10 6.12 -15.07
C THR A 86 1.08 5.43 -15.99
N ASN A 87 1.52 4.48 -16.83
CA ASN A 87 0.61 3.77 -17.72
C ASN A 87 -0.36 2.87 -16.94
N GLU A 88 0.14 2.14 -15.93
CA GLU A 88 -0.70 1.32 -15.07
C GLU A 88 -1.63 2.21 -14.22
N TYR A 89 -1.14 3.36 -13.74
CA TYR A 89 -1.90 4.36 -12.97
C TYR A 89 -3.10 4.94 -13.73
N GLU A 90 -2.96 5.22 -15.02
CA GLU A 90 -4.08 5.69 -15.86
C GLU A 90 -5.13 4.58 -16.08
N ILE A 91 -4.72 3.31 -16.04
CA ILE A 91 -5.64 2.16 -16.04
C ILE A 91 -6.32 2.04 -14.67
N PHE A 92 -5.59 2.23 -13.57
CA PHE A 92 -6.10 2.22 -12.19
C PHE A 92 -7.20 3.26 -11.95
N LYS A 93 -7.07 4.47 -12.51
CA LYS A 93 -8.09 5.53 -12.42
C LYS A 93 -9.44 5.12 -13.02
N ARG A 94 -9.47 4.21 -14.00
CA ARG A 94 -10.71 3.79 -14.69
C ARG A 94 -11.50 2.76 -13.90
N GLY A 95 -10.88 2.04 -12.97
CA GLY A 95 -11.48 0.94 -12.20
C GLY A 95 -11.58 1.23 -10.71
N SER A 96 -12.55 2.05 -10.30
CA SER A 96 -13.07 2.19 -8.91
C SER A 96 -12.06 2.44 -7.76
N MET A 97 -10.78 2.64 -8.05
CA MET A 97 -9.71 2.84 -7.06
C MET A 97 -9.30 4.31 -7.07
N ARG A 98 -9.28 4.93 -5.88
CA ARG A 98 -8.86 6.33 -5.77
C ARG A 98 -7.34 6.43 -5.83
N ILE A 99 -6.87 7.51 -6.45
CA ILE A 99 -5.46 7.86 -6.67
C ILE A 99 -4.67 7.73 -5.36
N PRO A 100 -3.48 7.09 -5.38
CA PRO A 100 -2.58 7.11 -4.23
C PRO A 100 -2.28 8.54 -3.80
N HIS A 101 -2.60 8.87 -2.55
CA HIS A 101 -2.08 10.09 -1.93
C HIS A 101 -0.61 9.85 -1.60
N ILE A 102 0.28 10.50 -2.34
CA ILE A 102 1.72 10.50 -2.06
C ILE A 102 1.95 11.43 -0.87
N ILE A 103 2.46 10.88 0.22
CA ILE A 103 2.84 11.65 1.40
C ILE A 103 4.35 11.52 1.58
N PRO A 104 5.12 12.62 1.47
CA PRO A 104 6.56 12.59 1.66
C PRO A 104 6.89 12.12 3.08
N VAL A 105 7.80 11.15 3.25
CA VAL A 105 8.08 10.57 4.59
C VAL A 105 8.60 11.62 5.58
N HIS A 106 9.26 12.68 5.09
CA HIS A 106 9.72 13.79 5.95
C HIS A 106 8.59 14.65 6.54
N GLU A 107 7.34 14.49 6.07
CA GLU A 107 6.15 15.15 6.62
C GLU A 107 5.30 14.20 7.48
N VAL A 108 5.60 12.91 7.50
CA VAL A 108 4.81 11.92 8.25
C VAL A 108 5.45 11.64 9.60
N SER A 109 4.98 12.34 10.64
CA SER A 109 5.03 11.79 11.99
C SER A 109 4.01 10.66 12.10
N ILE A 110 4.43 9.41 11.86
CA ILE A 110 3.64 8.24 12.29
C ILE A 110 3.74 8.18 13.82
N LYS A 111 2.92 8.99 14.50
CA LYS A 111 2.59 8.74 15.91
C LYS A 111 1.46 7.71 15.92
N ILE A 112 1.84 6.47 16.22
CA ILE A 112 0.91 5.40 16.60
C ILE A 112 0.34 5.74 17.97
#